data_AF-A0A1L7R8L1-F1
#
_entry.id   AF-A0A1L7R8L1-F1
#
_cell.length_a   1.000
_cell.length_b   1.000
_cell.length_c   1.000
_cell.angle_alpha   90.00
_cell.angle_beta   90.00
_cell.angle_gamma   90.00
#
_symmetry.space_group_name_H-M   'P 1'
#
loop_
_entity.id
_entity.type
_entity.pdbx_description
1 polymer ?
#
loop_
_entity_poly.entity_id
_entity_poly.type
_entity_poly.pdbx_seq_one_letter_code
_entity_poly.pdbx_strand_id
1 'polypeptide(L)' 'MAVGSAVALCLNGEERERLTDCWKGLARGAQIIEPLLETPWGDLNGVLVDPFGIRWIFNIGTSQ' A
#
# COMPACT_ATOMS: atom_id res chain seq x y z
N MET A 1 -8.71 -18.92 12.41
CA MET A 1 -9.28 -17.58 12.12
C MET A 1 -9.25 -17.41 10.61
N ALA A 2 -10.39 -17.21 9.96
CA ALA A 2 -10.39 -16.93 8.52
C ALA A 2 -9.84 -15.52 8.31
N VAL A 3 -8.75 -15.38 7.56
CA VAL A 3 -8.30 -14.08 7.04
C VAL A 3 -9.35 -13.63 6.02
N GLY A 4 -10.01 -12.50 6.30
CA GLY A 4 -10.98 -11.92 5.40
C GLY A 4 -10.29 -11.35 4.17
N SER A 5 -10.28 -12.09 3.05
CA SER A 5 -9.70 -11.65 1.78
C SER A 5 -10.75 -11.15 0.77
N ALA A 6 -11.97 -10.85 1.21
CA ALA A 6 -13.06 -10.49 0.29
C ALA A 6 -12.95 -9.06 -0.28
N VAL A 7 -12.21 -8.18 0.39
CA VAL A 7 -12.10 -6.77 0.03
C VAL A 7 -10.66 -6.29 0.25
N ALA A 8 -10.18 -5.42 -0.63
CA ALA A 8 -8.94 -4.68 -0.47
C ALA A 8 -9.24 -3.18 -0.39
N LEU A 9 -8.43 -2.44 0.36
CA LEU A 9 -8.49 -0.99 0.41
C LEU A 9 -7.43 -0.41 -0.53
N CYS A 10 -7.87 0.42 -1.49
CA CYS A 10 -6.98 1.14 -2.40
C CYS A 10 -6.80 2.56 -1.88
N LEU A 11 -5.56 2.93 -1.57
CA LEU A 11 -5.19 4.29 -1.19
C LEU A 11 -4.40 4.94 -2.32
N ASN A 12 -5.06 5.85 -3.03
CA ASN A 12 -4.51 6.57 -4.16
C ASN A 12 -4.35 8.06 -3.80
N GLY A 13 -3.27 8.68 -4.24
CA GLY A 13 -3.11 10.14 -4.11
C GLY A 13 -1.72 10.64 -4.45
N GLU A 14 -1.58 11.96 -4.51
CA GLU A 14 -0.37 12.64 -4.98
C GLU A 14 0.56 13.08 -3.84
N GLU A 15 0.06 13.06 -2.59
CA GLU A 15 0.78 13.48 -1.38
C GLU A 15 1.87 12.47 -0.98
N ARG A 16 2.97 12.45 -1.75
CA ARG A 16 3.99 11.40 -1.70
C ARG A 16 4.54 11.15 -0.30
N GLU A 17 4.93 12.19 0.41
CA GLU A 17 5.51 12.06 1.75
C GLU A 17 4.51 11.44 2.74
N ARG A 18 3.30 12.01 2.81
CA ARG A 18 2.24 11.55 3.72
C ARG A 18 1.85 10.10 3.44
N LEU A 19 1.67 9.74 2.17
CA LEU A 19 1.26 8.39 1.79
C LEU A 19 2.39 7.37 1.98
N THR A 20 3.65 7.77 1.76
CA THR A 20 4.81 6.94 2.09
C THR A 20 4.93 6.71 3.59
N ASP A 21 4.60 7.70 4.42
CA ASP A 21 4.60 7.54 5.88
C ASP A 21 3.44 6.66 6.37
N CYS A 22 2.25 6.76 5.74
CA CYS A 22 1.17 5.80 5.95
C CYS A 22 1.61 4.37 5.62
N TRP A 23 2.27 4.16 4.48
CA TRP A 23 2.84 2.86 4.11
C TRP A 23 3.80 2.34 5.18
N LYS A 24 4.78 3.14 5.62
CA LYS A 24 5.74 2.74 6.67
C LYS A 24 5.01 2.35 7.97
N GLY A 25 3.95 3.09 8.32
CA GLY A 25 3.14 2.81 9.50
C GLY A 25 2.46 1.45 9.45
N LEU A 26 1.80 1.16 8.32
CA LEU A 26 1.13 -0.12 8.08
C LEU A 26 2.11 -1.28 7.89
N ALA A 27 3.27 -1.03 7.28
CA ALA A 27 4.30 -2.03 7.00
C ALA A 27 4.90 -2.67 8.26
N ARG A 28 4.78 -2.02 9.43
CA ARG A 28 5.27 -2.57 10.70
C ARG A 28 4.46 -3.81 11.08
N GLY A 29 5.09 -4.98 10.94
CA GLY A 29 4.45 -6.28 11.20
C GLY A 29 3.51 -6.75 10.10
N ALA A 30 3.47 -6.05 8.97
CA ALA A 30 2.72 -6.47 7.79
C ALA A 30 3.44 -7.60 7.04
N GLN A 31 2.65 -8.36 6.28
CA GLN A 31 3.17 -9.13 5.18
C GLN A 31 3.25 -8.23 3.94
N ILE A 32 4.46 -7.95 3.47
CA ILE A 32 4.66 -7.25 2.20
C ILE A 32 4.40 -8.23 1.06
N ILE A 33 3.41 -7.94 0.22
CA ILE A 33 3.10 -8.71 -0.99
C ILE A 33 3.92 -8.17 -2.16
N GLU A 34 3.91 -6.84 -2.32
CA GLU A 34 4.71 -6.09 -3.27
C GLU A 34 5.31 -4.87 -2.54
N PRO A 35 6.63 -4.71 -2.50
CA PRO A 35 7.24 -3.56 -1.84
C PRO A 35 6.82 -2.25 -2.52
N LEU A 36 6.74 -1.16 -1.74
CA LEU A 36 6.51 0.16 -2.30
C LEU A 36 7.71 0.59 -3.13
N LEU A 37 7.56 0.56 -4.46
CA LEU A 37 8.63 0.86 -5.42
C LEU A 37 8.16 1.85 -6.48
N GLU A 38 9.12 2.59 -7.02
CA GLU A 38 8.88 3.53 -8.11
C GLU A 38 8.71 2.76 -9.42
N THR A 39 7.65 3.11 -10.13
CA THR A 39 7.31 2.58 -11.44
C THR A 39 8.06 3.33 -12.55
N PRO A 40 8.13 2.80 -13.78
CA PRO A 40 8.82 3.48 -14.89
C PRO A 40 8.26 4.86 -15.25
N TRP A 41 7.03 5.17 -14.86
CA TRP A 41 6.34 6.44 -15.08
C TRP A 41 6.41 7.39 -13.87
N GLY A 42 7.10 7.00 -12.79
CA GLY A 42 7.42 7.86 -11.66
C GLY A 42 6.50 7.75 -10.45
N ASP A 43 5.41 6.98 -10.51
CA ASP A 43 4.54 6.72 -9.35
C ASP A 43 5.11 5.65 -8.43
N LEU A 44 4.76 5.67 -7.13
CA LEU A 44 5.07 4.58 -6.21
C LEU A 44 3.88 3.63 -6.07
N ASN A 45 4.09 2.35 -6.33
CA ASN A 45 3.07 1.32 -6.15
C ASN A 45 3.53 0.27 -5.16
N GLY A 46 2.60 -0.26 -4.37
CA GLY A 46 2.91 -1.31 -3.38
C GLY A 46 1.67 -1.99 -2.83
N VAL A 47 1.86 -3.20 -2.32
CA VAL A 47 0.79 -4.02 -1.74
C VAL A 47 1.28 -4.66 -0.45
N LEU A 48 0.49 -4.55 0.61
CA LEU A 48 0.74 -5.24 1.87
C LEU A 48 -0.54 -5.80 2.48
N VAL A 49 -0.40 -6.74 3.40
CA VAL A 49 -1.44 -7.14 4.34
C VAL A 49 -1.00 -6.70 5.72
N ASP A 50 -1.76 -5.81 6.35
CA ASP A 50 -1.42 -5.27 7.67
C ASP A 50 -1.58 -6.32 8.79
N PRO A 51 -1.12 -6.03 10.03
CA PRO A 51 -1.24 -6.97 11.15
C PRO A 51 -2.68 -7.36 11.53
N PHE A 52 -3.69 -6.63 11.04
CA PHE A 52 -5.11 -6.89 11.27
C PHE A 52 -5.73 -7.76 10.16
N GLY A 53 -4.94 -8.11 9.14
CA GLY A 53 -5.35 -8.94 8.02
C GLY A 53 -5.99 -8.18 6.86
N ILE A 54 -5.92 -6.84 6.84
CA ILE A 54 -6.47 -6.04 5.75
C ILE A 54 -5.45 -5.91 4.62
N ARG A 55 -5.88 -6.21 3.39
CA ARG A 55 -5.07 -6.00 2.18
C ARG A 55 -5.17 -4.55 1.72
N TRP A 56 -4.01 -3.89 1.64
CA TRP A 56 -3.86 -2.52 1.17
C TRP A 56 -3.15 -2.48 -0.18
N ILE A 57 -3.63 -1.64 -1.09
CA ILE A 57 -3.00 -1.32 -2.37
C ILE A 57 -2.70 0.18 -2.36
N PHE A 58 -1.45 0.56 -2.54
CA PHE A 58 -1.00 1.94 -2.64
C PHE A 58 -0.67 2.26 -4.09
N ASN A 59 -1.16 3.41 -4.57
CA ASN A 59 -0.70 4.04 -5.80
C ASN A 59 -0.48 5.53 -5.52
N ILE A 60 0.78 5.97 -5.53
CA ILE A 60 1.19 7.29 -5.07
C ILE A 60 1.81 8.07 -6.22
N GLY A 61 1.07 9.04 -6.73
CA GLY A 61 1.50 9.94 -7.78
C GLY A 61 0.35 10.34 -8.68
N THR A 62 0.69 10.92 -9.82
CA THR A 62 -0.25 11.65 -10.69
C THR A 62 -0.67 10.84 -11.91
N SER A 63 0.00 9.72 -12.20
CA SER A 63 -0.36 8.85 -13.33
C SER A 63 -1.38 7.80 -12.91
N GLN A 64 -2.63 8.24 -12.80
CA GLN A 64 -3.82 7.39 -12.71
C GLN A 64 -4.63 7.46 -14.01
#